data_AF-A0A954TFH9-F1
#
_entry.id   AF-A0A954TFH9-F1
#
_cell.length_a   1.000
_cell.length_b   1.000
_cell.length_c   1.000
_cell.angle_alpha   90.00
_cell.angle_beta   90.00
_cell.angle_gamma   90.00
#
_symmetry.space_group_name_H-M   'P 1'
#
loop_
_entity.id
_entity.type
_entity.pdbx_description
1 polymer ?
#
loop_
_entity_poly.entity_id
_entity_poly.type
_entity_poly.pdbx_seq_one_letter_code
_entity_poly.pdbx_strand_id
1 'polypeptide(L)'
;MKESMQDMGTDTGLQVDMALFLNVTTSVQRTANLRGGEIQGLPNNQVIRGLLGVSSIPTAINEAKVDAEKGEFKKALDTIRQQSNTFDGIVSRWLADVSRIASQGRLPGRNQMSMQKIQEVTSARTNMQQATSPVSRAFQNLIQALEQAYTIQSREKKQYITPEQLKNYLAEHGNSLDEDTVRDYFEIGDKLTAGIEGRSVRIRPRLIKDGYYYFSKTRFTAIYAGASKNKNPQFIDPASDQPVDLTTGDLVRMIQEDGLWPLNLKACADEE
;
A
#
# COMPACT_ATOMS: atom_id res chain seq x y z
N MET A 1 -19.50 5.72 -46.27
CA MET A 1 -19.53 6.52 -45.04
C MET A 1 -20.19 5.71 -43.94
N LYS A 2 -19.38 5.19 -43.02
CA LYS A 2 -19.75 4.79 -41.66
C LYS A 2 -18.43 4.61 -40.91
N GLU A 3 -17.88 5.74 -40.48
CA GLU A 3 -16.87 5.77 -39.42
C GLU A 3 -17.55 5.22 -38.16
N SER A 4 -17.03 4.10 -37.68
CA SER A 4 -17.47 3.52 -36.41
C SER A 4 -16.53 4.07 -35.35
N MET A 5 -17.11 4.93 -34.51
CA MET A 5 -16.46 5.64 -33.41
C MET A 5 -15.79 4.66 -32.46
N GLN A 6 -14.49 4.86 -32.28
CA GLN A 6 -13.77 4.89 -31.00
C GLN A 6 -14.38 4.05 -29.88
N ASP A 7 -13.91 2.81 -29.80
CA ASP A 7 -13.67 2.15 -28.52
C ASP A 7 -12.42 2.81 -27.89
N MET A 8 -12.61 3.98 -27.26
CA MET A 8 -11.66 4.55 -26.31
C MET A 8 -12.19 4.27 -24.90
N GLY A 9 -12.32 2.97 -24.58
CA GLY A 9 -12.19 2.53 -23.21
C GLY A 9 -10.79 2.87 -22.73
N THR A 10 -10.68 3.80 -21.80
CA THR A 10 -9.44 4.14 -21.12
C THR A 10 -8.94 2.93 -20.33
N ASP A 11 -8.18 2.06 -20.99
CA ASP A 11 -7.29 1.10 -20.34
C ASP A 11 -6.05 1.86 -19.83
N THR A 12 -6.27 2.78 -18.90
CA THR A 12 -5.24 3.12 -17.91
C THR A 12 -5.37 2.13 -16.76
N GLY A 13 -5.38 0.84 -17.11
CA GLY A 13 -5.46 -0.25 -16.16
C GLY A 13 -4.30 -0.16 -15.18
N LEU A 14 -4.66 -0.15 -13.90
CA LEU A 14 -3.81 -0.51 -12.78
C LEU A 14 -3.04 -1.81 -13.06
N GLN A 15 -1.92 -1.73 -13.78
CA GLN A 15 -1.06 -2.88 -14.02
C GLN A 15 0.22 -2.72 -13.23
N VAL A 16 0.30 -3.48 -12.13
CA VAL A 16 1.60 -3.81 -11.54
C VAL A 16 2.38 -4.58 -12.60
N ASP A 17 3.58 -4.12 -12.93
CA ASP A 17 4.44 -4.83 -13.88
C ASP A 17 4.74 -6.25 -13.35
N MET A 18 4.23 -7.26 -14.04
CA MET A 18 4.37 -8.66 -13.66
C MET A 18 5.84 -9.12 -13.67
N ALA A 19 6.73 -8.41 -14.37
CA ALA A 19 8.16 -8.64 -14.31
C ALA A 19 8.73 -8.42 -12.89
N LEU A 20 8.10 -7.61 -12.05
CA LEU A 20 8.52 -7.39 -10.65
C LEU A 20 8.42 -8.67 -9.81
N PHE A 21 7.36 -9.47 -10.00
CA PHE A 21 7.20 -10.77 -9.32
C PHE A 21 8.27 -11.77 -9.77
N LEU A 22 8.57 -11.80 -11.08
CA LEU A 22 9.62 -12.65 -11.64
C LEU A 22 11.01 -12.25 -11.13
N ASN A 23 11.27 -10.96 -11.01
CA ASN A 23 12.52 -10.41 -10.49
C ASN A 23 12.76 -10.84 -9.03
N VAL A 24 11.73 -10.77 -8.19
CA VAL A 24 11.80 -11.27 -6.80
C VAL A 24 12.09 -12.78 -6.80
N THR A 25 11.30 -13.56 -7.54
CA THR A 25 11.43 -15.02 -7.61
C THR A 25 12.84 -15.46 -8.02
N THR A 26 13.34 -14.90 -9.12
CA THR A 26 14.66 -15.22 -9.67
C THR A 26 15.77 -14.82 -8.70
N SER A 27 15.64 -13.66 -8.04
CA SER A 27 16.64 -13.19 -7.09
C SER A 27 16.67 -14.06 -5.84
N VAL A 28 15.52 -14.46 -5.30
CA VAL A 28 15.43 -15.37 -4.15
C VAL A 28 16.05 -16.73 -4.49
N GLN A 29 15.72 -17.31 -5.64
CA GLN A 29 16.25 -18.61 -6.06
C GLN A 29 17.79 -18.64 -6.14
N ARG A 30 18.43 -17.53 -6.55
CA ARG A 30 19.91 -17.42 -6.59
C ARG A 30 20.56 -17.55 -5.21
N THR A 31 19.82 -17.30 -4.13
CA THR A 31 20.33 -17.40 -2.76
C THR A 31 20.16 -18.79 -2.14
N ALA A 32 19.38 -19.67 -2.78
CA ALA A 32 19.14 -21.03 -2.29
C ALA A 32 20.43 -21.86 -2.22
N ASN A 33 21.39 -21.56 -3.10
CA ASN A 33 22.69 -22.22 -3.15
C ASN A 33 23.81 -21.21 -2.92
N LEU A 34 24.88 -21.68 -2.26
CA LEU A 34 26.13 -20.92 -2.18
C LEU A 34 26.87 -21.00 -3.50
N ARG A 35 27.35 -19.84 -3.98
CA ARG A 35 28.25 -19.79 -5.13
C ARG A 35 29.57 -20.47 -4.76
N GLY A 36 29.93 -21.52 -5.51
CA GLY A 36 31.11 -22.36 -5.23
C GLY A 36 30.80 -23.64 -4.44
N GLY A 37 29.54 -23.88 -4.09
CA GLY A 37 29.12 -25.09 -3.36
C GLY A 37 29.09 -24.91 -1.84
N GLU A 38 28.70 -25.98 -1.15
CA GLU A 38 28.64 -26.01 0.31
C GLU A 38 30.05 -26.07 0.91
N ILE A 39 30.31 -25.30 1.97
CA ILE A 39 31.58 -25.38 2.70
C ILE A 39 31.50 -26.54 3.68
N GLN A 40 32.32 -27.56 3.43
CA GLN A 40 32.46 -28.74 4.28
C GLN A 40 33.77 -28.72 5.08
N GLY A 41 33.94 -29.71 5.97
CA GLY A 41 35.15 -29.85 6.79
C GLY A 41 35.29 -28.76 7.85
N LEU A 42 34.16 -28.18 8.30
CA LEU A 42 34.13 -27.26 9.42
C LEU A 42 34.11 -28.04 10.75
N PRO A 43 34.54 -27.41 11.86
CA PRO A 43 34.50 -28.04 13.18
C PRO A 43 33.13 -28.63 13.52
N ASN A 44 33.13 -29.76 14.23
CA ASN A 44 31.91 -30.48 14.63
C ASN A 44 31.03 -30.91 13.44
N ASN A 45 31.63 -31.21 12.29
CA ASN A 45 30.95 -31.60 11.05
C ASN A 45 29.91 -30.57 10.58
N GLN A 46 30.11 -29.30 10.91
CA GLN A 46 29.25 -28.23 10.42
C GLN A 46 29.42 -28.09 8.90
N VAL A 47 28.35 -27.66 8.24
CA VAL A 47 28.34 -27.38 6.81
C VAL A 47 27.65 -26.05 6.60
N ILE A 48 28.29 -25.14 5.86
CA ILE A 48 27.68 -23.88 5.45
C ILE A 48 27.10 -24.08 4.05
N ARG A 49 25.77 -23.96 3.96
CA ARG A 49 24.97 -24.09 2.72
C ARG A 49 24.42 -22.74 2.30
N GLY A 50 23.69 -22.69 1.18
CA GLY A 50 22.89 -21.51 0.84
C GLY A 50 21.80 -21.21 1.87
N LEU A 51 20.92 -20.26 1.56
CA LEU A 51 19.82 -19.90 2.46
C LEU A 51 18.79 -21.04 2.51
N LEU A 52 18.74 -21.76 3.62
CA LEU A 52 17.74 -22.81 3.84
C LEU A 52 16.36 -22.19 4.10
N GLY A 53 15.32 -22.78 3.50
CA GLY A 53 13.94 -22.35 3.67
C GLY A 53 13.47 -21.26 2.69
N VAL A 54 14.32 -20.79 1.78
CA VAL A 54 13.89 -19.83 0.73
C VAL A 54 13.14 -20.48 -0.42
N SER A 55 13.10 -21.82 -0.49
CA SER A 55 12.46 -22.57 -1.59
C SER A 55 10.93 -22.47 -1.61
N SER A 56 10.30 -22.16 -0.47
CA SER A 56 8.85 -21.94 -0.39
C SER A 56 8.43 -20.54 -0.87
N ILE A 57 9.34 -19.57 -0.82
CA ILE A 57 9.05 -18.17 -1.14
C ILE A 57 8.56 -18.03 -2.60
N PRO A 58 9.24 -18.56 -3.64
CA PRO A 58 8.77 -18.52 -5.02
C PRO A 58 7.30 -18.90 -5.23
N THR A 59 6.82 -19.92 -4.52
CA THR A 59 5.43 -20.37 -4.59
C THR A 59 4.47 -19.30 -4.10
N ALA A 60 4.75 -18.71 -2.92
CA ALA A 60 3.97 -17.62 -2.37
C ALA A 60 4.02 -16.33 -3.23
N ILE A 61 5.16 -16.05 -3.87
CA ILE A 61 5.26 -14.94 -4.85
C ILE A 61 4.36 -15.19 -6.05
N ASN A 62 4.28 -16.44 -6.53
CA ASN A 62 3.41 -16.79 -7.66
C ASN A 62 1.91 -16.72 -7.27
N GLU A 63 1.55 -17.12 -6.06
CA GLU A 63 0.19 -16.94 -5.52
C GLU A 63 -0.17 -15.45 -5.44
N ALA A 64 0.73 -14.61 -4.89
CA ALA A 64 0.54 -13.16 -4.85
C ALA A 64 0.44 -12.53 -6.25
N LYS A 65 1.16 -13.08 -7.23
CA LYS A 65 1.05 -12.67 -8.65
C LYS A 65 -0.36 -12.94 -9.19
N VAL A 66 -0.89 -14.14 -8.95
CA VAL A 66 -2.26 -14.50 -9.37
C VAL A 66 -3.29 -13.62 -8.68
N ASP A 67 -3.12 -13.31 -7.40
CA ASP A 67 -4.00 -12.38 -6.68
C ASP A 67 -3.92 -10.96 -7.27
N ALA A 68 -2.73 -10.47 -7.61
CA ALA A 68 -2.56 -9.17 -8.26
C ALA A 68 -3.18 -9.13 -9.67
N GLU A 69 -3.09 -10.21 -10.44
CA GLU A 69 -3.75 -10.35 -11.75
C GLU A 69 -5.29 -10.29 -11.66
N LYS A 70 -5.85 -10.72 -10.52
CA LYS A 70 -7.29 -10.58 -10.20
C LYS A 70 -7.65 -9.20 -9.63
N GLY A 71 -6.69 -8.30 -9.48
CA GLY A 71 -6.89 -7.00 -8.83
C GLY A 71 -7.01 -7.09 -7.30
N GLU A 72 -6.67 -8.21 -6.66
CA GLU A 72 -6.64 -8.35 -5.19
C GLU A 72 -5.33 -7.75 -4.61
N PHE A 73 -5.02 -6.49 -4.94
CA PHE A 73 -3.72 -5.87 -4.65
C PHE A 73 -3.35 -5.84 -3.16
N LYS A 74 -4.35 -5.68 -2.26
CA LYS A 74 -4.11 -5.71 -0.81
C LYS A 74 -3.59 -7.07 -0.35
N LYS A 75 -4.25 -8.14 -0.79
CA LYS A 75 -3.89 -9.52 -0.43
C LYS A 75 -2.53 -9.91 -1.01
N ALA A 76 -2.27 -9.51 -2.26
CA ALA A 76 -0.95 -9.64 -2.87
C ALA A 76 0.11 -8.88 -2.05
N LEU A 77 -0.14 -7.61 -1.71
CA LEU A 77 0.77 -6.77 -0.92
C LEU A 77 1.10 -7.40 0.45
N ASP A 78 0.09 -7.87 1.18
CA ASP A 78 0.27 -8.49 2.49
C ASP A 78 1.12 -9.76 2.39
N THR A 79 0.86 -10.58 1.36
CA THR A 79 1.67 -11.78 1.07
C THR A 79 3.12 -11.41 0.77
N ILE A 80 3.36 -10.42 -0.11
CA ILE A 80 4.73 -10.00 -0.46
C ILE A 80 5.48 -9.44 0.75
N ARG A 81 4.83 -8.64 1.61
CA ARG A 81 5.44 -8.13 2.85
C ARG A 81 5.81 -9.26 3.81
N GLN A 82 4.92 -10.24 3.99
CA GLN A 82 5.20 -11.43 4.79
C GLN A 82 6.42 -12.20 4.26
N GLN A 83 6.51 -12.39 2.94
CA GLN A 83 7.64 -13.08 2.32
C GLN A 83 8.95 -12.27 2.42
N SER A 84 8.90 -10.95 2.29
CA SER A 84 10.06 -10.07 2.53
C SER A 84 10.60 -10.25 3.95
N ASN A 85 9.72 -10.18 4.96
CA ASN A 85 10.10 -10.37 6.36
C ASN A 85 10.65 -11.78 6.62
N THR A 86 10.05 -12.79 6.00
CA THR A 86 10.51 -14.19 6.08
C THR A 86 11.92 -14.33 5.51
N PHE A 87 12.16 -13.75 4.34
CA PHE A 87 13.48 -13.73 3.70
C PHE A 87 14.53 -13.05 4.59
N ASP A 88 14.23 -11.85 5.11
CA ASP A 88 15.15 -11.11 5.99
C ASP A 88 15.47 -11.90 7.28
N GLY A 89 14.48 -12.61 7.83
CA GLY A 89 14.68 -13.51 8.96
C GLY A 89 15.60 -14.70 8.64
N ILE A 90 15.46 -15.29 7.45
CA ILE A 90 16.35 -16.37 6.99
C ILE A 90 17.78 -15.86 6.81
N VAL A 91 17.96 -14.72 6.14
CA VAL A 91 19.26 -14.08 5.92
C VAL A 91 19.95 -13.78 7.25
N SER A 92 19.21 -13.20 8.21
CA SER A 92 19.74 -12.83 9.51
C SER A 92 20.24 -14.04 10.31
N ARG A 93 19.45 -15.13 10.34
CA ARG A 93 19.86 -16.39 10.97
C ARG A 93 21.10 -16.97 10.32
N TRP A 94 21.12 -17.02 8.99
CA TRP A 94 22.27 -17.53 8.23
C TRP A 94 23.55 -16.73 8.52
N LEU A 95 23.46 -15.39 8.51
CA LEU A 95 24.61 -14.51 8.80
C LEU A 95 25.12 -14.69 10.24
N ALA A 96 24.21 -14.88 11.20
CA ALA A 96 24.57 -15.14 12.59
C ALA A 96 25.31 -16.47 12.73
N ASP A 97 24.80 -17.53 12.09
CA ASP A 97 25.42 -18.87 12.10
C ASP A 97 26.81 -18.85 11.48
N VAL A 98 26.96 -18.27 10.28
CA VAL A 98 28.25 -18.16 9.60
C VAL A 98 29.25 -17.33 10.41
N SER A 99 28.79 -16.23 11.03
CA SER A 99 29.64 -15.39 11.88
C SER A 99 30.07 -16.10 13.16
N ARG A 100 29.18 -16.91 13.75
CA ARG A 100 29.49 -17.78 14.90
C ARG A 100 30.56 -18.81 14.53
N ILE A 101 30.40 -19.49 13.40
CA ILE A 101 31.37 -20.47 12.89
C ILE A 101 32.73 -19.81 12.66
N ALA A 102 32.77 -18.68 11.96
CA ALA A 102 34.00 -17.96 11.68
C ALA A 102 34.72 -17.52 12.96
N SER A 103 33.98 -17.03 13.95
CA SER A 103 34.53 -16.59 15.24
C SER A 103 35.08 -17.76 16.05
N GLN A 104 34.33 -18.87 16.14
CA GLN A 104 34.77 -20.08 16.84
C GLN A 104 36.00 -20.70 16.21
N GLY A 105 36.10 -20.68 14.88
CA GLY A 105 37.27 -21.22 14.17
C GLY A 105 38.56 -20.41 14.31
N ARG A 106 38.48 -19.15 14.75
CA ARG A 106 39.67 -18.32 15.01
C ARG A 106 40.28 -18.56 16.39
N LEU A 107 39.51 -19.14 17.31
CA LEU A 107 39.97 -19.39 18.67
C LEU A 107 40.88 -20.63 18.69
N PRO A 108 41.99 -20.61 19.45
CA PRO A 108 42.85 -21.78 19.62
C PRO A 108 42.09 -22.90 20.35
N GLY A 109 42.33 -24.15 19.96
CA GLY A 109 41.75 -25.34 20.60
C GLY A 109 40.97 -26.24 19.64
N ARG A 110 40.05 -27.03 20.18
CA ARG A 110 39.36 -28.13 19.47
C ARG A 110 38.58 -27.71 18.21
N ASN A 111 38.18 -26.44 18.13
CA ASN A 111 37.43 -25.90 16.99
C ASN A 111 38.29 -25.02 16.06
N GLN A 112 39.60 -24.96 16.24
CA GLN A 112 40.48 -24.11 15.43
C GLN A 112 40.42 -24.54 13.96
N MET A 113 40.18 -23.57 13.08
CA MET A 113 40.19 -23.74 11.63
C MET A 113 41.52 -23.28 11.03
N SER A 114 41.90 -23.85 9.89
CA SER A 114 43.01 -23.31 9.10
C SER A 114 42.67 -21.92 8.57
N MET A 115 43.71 -21.10 8.33
CA MET A 115 43.53 -19.77 7.74
C MET A 115 42.80 -19.82 6.39
N GLN A 116 43.07 -20.86 5.59
CA GLN A 116 42.37 -21.09 4.32
C GLN A 116 40.85 -21.29 4.53
N LYS A 117 40.46 -22.10 5.52
CA LYS A 117 39.05 -22.36 5.82
C LYS A 117 38.35 -21.10 6.37
N ILE A 118 39.04 -20.30 7.19
CA ILE A 118 38.53 -19.00 7.67
C ILE A 118 38.29 -18.05 6.49
N GLN A 119 39.18 -18.02 5.49
CA GLN A 119 39.02 -17.22 4.28
C GLN A 119 37.84 -17.71 3.42
N GLU A 120 37.65 -19.02 3.29
CA GLU A 120 36.53 -19.64 2.58
C GLU A 120 35.18 -19.23 3.20
N VAL A 121 35.06 -19.36 4.53
CA VAL A 121 33.86 -18.94 5.29
C VAL A 121 33.61 -17.44 5.15
N THR A 122 34.66 -16.62 5.22
CA THR A 122 34.55 -15.16 5.06
C THR A 122 34.10 -14.79 3.65
N SER A 123 34.63 -15.47 2.63
CA SER A 123 34.25 -15.27 1.23
C SER A 123 32.80 -15.68 0.96
N ALA A 124 32.37 -16.82 1.51
CA ALA A 124 30.97 -17.24 1.41
C ALA A 124 30.02 -16.23 2.05
N ARG A 125 30.37 -15.69 3.23
CA ARG A 125 29.61 -14.60 3.86
C ARG A 125 29.47 -13.40 2.93
N THR A 126 30.58 -12.91 2.38
CA THR A 126 30.59 -11.75 1.47
C THR A 126 29.75 -12.03 0.22
N ASN A 127 29.93 -13.20 -0.41
CA ASN A 127 29.18 -13.61 -1.60
C ASN A 127 27.67 -13.68 -1.33
N MET A 128 27.26 -14.22 -0.17
CA MET A 128 25.85 -14.29 0.19
C MET A 128 25.28 -12.89 0.45
N GLN A 129 26.00 -12.01 1.15
CA GLN A 129 25.56 -10.62 1.36
C GLN A 129 25.38 -9.86 0.04
N GLN A 130 26.27 -10.11 -0.94
CA GLN A 130 26.13 -9.56 -2.29
C GLN A 130 24.92 -10.14 -3.03
N ALA A 131 24.59 -11.41 -2.81
CA ALA A 131 23.43 -12.07 -3.41
C ALA A 131 22.10 -11.64 -2.78
N THR A 132 22.08 -11.29 -1.49
CA THR A 132 20.84 -10.90 -0.77
C THR A 132 20.41 -9.46 -1.04
N SER A 133 21.36 -8.55 -1.29
CA SER A 133 21.03 -7.13 -1.53
C SER A 133 20.08 -6.90 -2.73
N PRO A 134 20.28 -7.54 -3.90
CA PRO A 134 19.31 -7.48 -5.01
C PRO A 134 17.91 -7.99 -4.63
N VAL A 135 17.81 -8.97 -3.72
CA VAL A 135 16.53 -9.54 -3.29
C VAL A 135 15.73 -8.51 -2.50
N SER A 136 16.33 -7.86 -1.50
CA SER A 136 15.66 -6.82 -0.71
C SER A 136 15.20 -5.66 -1.59
N ARG A 137 16.01 -5.26 -2.59
CA ARG A 137 15.60 -4.24 -3.57
C ARG A 137 14.43 -4.70 -4.45
N ALA A 138 14.44 -5.95 -4.90
CA ALA A 138 13.34 -6.50 -5.69
C ALA A 138 12.03 -6.51 -4.89
N PHE A 139 12.07 -6.92 -3.61
CA PHE A 139 10.92 -6.86 -2.71
C PHE A 139 10.42 -5.42 -2.54
N GLN A 140 11.31 -4.46 -2.25
CA GLN A 140 10.94 -3.05 -2.09
C GLN A 140 10.24 -2.48 -3.33
N ASN A 141 10.77 -2.76 -4.52
CA ASN A 141 10.17 -2.31 -5.78
C ASN A 141 8.76 -2.90 -5.98
N LEU A 142 8.60 -4.20 -5.70
CA LEU A 142 7.30 -4.86 -5.83
C LEU A 142 6.29 -4.35 -4.80
N ILE A 143 6.71 -4.18 -3.54
CA ILE A 143 5.87 -3.60 -2.47
C ILE A 143 5.41 -2.20 -2.87
N GLN A 144 6.32 -1.34 -3.34
CA GLN A 144 5.97 0.02 -3.75
C GLN A 144 4.96 0.03 -4.91
N ALA A 145 5.14 -0.84 -5.91
CA ALA A 145 4.21 -0.96 -7.02
C ALA A 145 2.82 -1.43 -6.56
N LEU A 146 2.76 -2.43 -5.68
CA LEU A 146 1.51 -2.94 -5.11
C LEU A 146 0.82 -1.90 -4.20
N GLU A 147 1.57 -1.11 -3.43
CA GLU A 147 1.03 -0.02 -2.61
C GLU A 147 0.40 1.08 -3.47
N GLN A 148 1.06 1.45 -4.56
CA GLN A 148 0.52 2.42 -5.52
C GLN A 148 -0.76 1.88 -6.17
N ALA A 149 -0.74 0.62 -6.61
CA ALA A 149 -1.90 -0.03 -7.21
C ALA A 149 -3.08 -0.13 -6.23
N TYR A 150 -2.82 -0.57 -5.00
CA TYR A 150 -3.83 -0.62 -3.94
C TYR A 150 -4.38 0.77 -3.61
N THR A 151 -3.53 1.81 -3.56
CA THR A 151 -3.95 3.18 -3.26
C THR A 151 -4.85 3.75 -4.35
N ILE A 152 -4.51 3.54 -5.61
CA ILE A 152 -5.31 4.01 -6.75
C ILE A 152 -6.63 3.21 -6.81
N GLN A 153 -6.59 1.88 -6.67
CA GLN A 153 -7.80 1.05 -6.61
C GLN A 153 -8.71 1.44 -5.45
N SER A 154 -8.16 1.75 -4.27
CA SER A 154 -8.93 2.22 -3.11
C SER A 154 -9.54 3.61 -3.33
N ARG A 155 -9.03 4.41 -4.27
CA ARG A 155 -9.62 5.69 -4.68
C ARG A 155 -10.70 5.50 -5.74
N GLU A 156 -10.55 4.51 -6.61
CA GLU A 156 -11.51 4.18 -7.67
C GLU A 156 -12.72 3.39 -7.13
N LYS A 157 -12.52 2.51 -6.15
CA LYS A 157 -13.59 1.77 -5.45
C LYS A 157 -14.41 2.61 -4.48
N LYS A 158 -14.02 3.86 -4.23
CA LYS A 158 -14.91 4.84 -3.61
C LYS A 158 -15.93 5.25 -4.65
N GLN A 159 -16.99 4.45 -4.81
CA GLN A 159 -18.19 4.91 -5.48
C GLN A 159 -18.66 6.16 -4.72
N TYR A 160 -18.60 7.31 -5.36
CA TYR A 160 -19.19 8.52 -4.82
C TYR A 160 -20.71 8.38 -4.96
N ILE A 161 -21.46 8.69 -3.90
CA ILE A 161 -22.91 8.84 -4.03
C ILE A 161 -23.19 9.89 -5.10
N THR A 162 -24.05 9.61 -6.07
CA THR A 162 -24.42 10.67 -7.02
C THR A 162 -25.28 11.71 -6.29
N PRO A 163 -25.26 12.99 -6.72
CA PRO A 163 -26.12 14.00 -6.12
C PRO A 163 -27.61 13.58 -6.10
N GLU A 164 -28.01 12.79 -7.10
CA GLU A 164 -29.36 12.23 -7.21
C GLU A 164 -29.65 11.16 -6.16
N GLN A 165 -28.72 10.26 -5.87
CA GLN A 165 -28.87 9.24 -4.82
C GLN A 165 -28.99 9.88 -3.43
N LEU A 166 -28.17 10.90 -3.13
CA LEU A 166 -28.27 11.63 -1.87
C LEU A 166 -29.61 12.38 -1.77
N LYS A 167 -30.04 12.99 -2.87
CA LYS A 167 -31.31 13.74 -2.94
C LYS A 167 -32.54 12.85 -2.76
N ASN A 168 -32.56 11.68 -3.38
CA ASN A 168 -33.63 10.71 -3.22
C ASN A 168 -33.73 10.21 -1.77
N TYR A 169 -32.59 9.95 -1.11
CA TYR A 169 -32.58 9.52 0.28
C TYR A 169 -33.09 10.61 1.25
N LEU A 170 -32.61 11.85 1.10
CA LEU A 170 -33.05 13.00 1.90
C LEU A 170 -34.55 13.27 1.75
N ALA A 171 -35.10 13.03 0.54
CA ALA A 171 -36.53 13.15 0.29
C ALA A 171 -37.36 12.07 1.03
N GLU A 172 -36.79 10.89 1.28
CA GLU A 172 -37.46 9.77 1.94
C GLU A 172 -37.32 9.78 3.47
N HIS A 173 -36.18 10.24 4.00
CA HIS A 173 -35.82 10.09 5.43
C HIS A 173 -35.86 11.41 6.21
N GLY A 174 -36.34 12.49 5.58
CA GLY A 174 -36.32 13.84 6.13
C GLY A 174 -34.93 14.48 5.96
N ASN A 175 -34.91 15.79 5.79
CA ASN A 175 -33.73 16.60 5.46
C ASN A 175 -32.65 16.66 6.58
N SER A 176 -32.28 15.53 7.19
CA SER A 176 -31.33 15.44 8.29
C SER A 176 -30.32 14.33 8.03
N LEU A 177 -29.05 14.70 7.89
CA LEU A 177 -27.91 13.79 7.93
C LEU A 177 -27.37 13.76 9.37
N ASP A 178 -28.13 13.11 10.26
CA ASP A 178 -27.67 12.91 11.63
C ASP A 178 -26.54 11.87 11.69
N GLU A 179 -25.88 11.81 12.86
CA GLU A 179 -24.68 10.98 13.05
C GLU A 179 -24.96 9.49 12.82
N ASP A 180 -26.15 9.02 13.21
CA ASP A 180 -26.57 7.62 13.02
C ASP A 180 -26.75 7.29 11.53
N THR A 181 -27.40 8.18 10.77
CA THR A 181 -27.56 8.06 9.32
C THR A 181 -26.22 8.07 8.57
N VAL A 182 -25.32 8.98 8.95
CA VAL A 182 -23.98 9.04 8.35
C VAL A 182 -23.22 7.75 8.64
N ARG A 183 -23.33 7.21 9.85
CA ARG A 183 -22.67 5.96 10.23
C ARG A 183 -23.27 4.75 9.54
N ASP A 184 -24.55 4.74 9.18
CA ASP A 184 -25.19 3.57 8.58
C ASP A 184 -24.82 3.40 7.10
N TYR A 185 -24.76 4.51 6.34
CA TYR A 185 -24.58 4.49 4.89
C TYR A 185 -23.19 4.95 4.41
N PHE A 186 -22.43 5.64 5.25
CA PHE A 186 -21.15 6.23 4.86
C PHE A 186 -20.00 5.71 5.74
N GLU A 187 -18.85 5.48 5.11
CA GLU A 187 -17.57 5.33 5.77
C GLU A 187 -16.94 6.71 5.95
N ILE A 188 -16.84 7.14 7.22
CA ILE A 188 -16.21 8.40 7.60
C ILE A 188 -14.69 8.24 7.48
N GLY A 189 -14.07 8.97 6.56
CA GLY A 189 -12.61 8.98 6.41
C GLY A 189 -11.92 9.92 7.41
N ASP A 190 -10.61 10.06 7.28
CA ASP A 190 -9.79 10.84 8.22
C ASP A 190 -10.22 12.33 8.30
N LYS A 191 -10.21 12.88 9.52
CA LYS A 191 -10.52 14.29 9.77
C LYS A 191 -9.59 15.19 8.95
N LEU A 192 -10.19 16.13 8.22
CA LEU A 192 -9.45 17.17 7.53
C LEU A 192 -8.96 18.23 8.51
N THR A 193 -7.78 18.76 8.22
CA THR A 193 -7.17 19.89 8.91
C THR A 193 -7.06 21.06 7.95
N ALA A 194 -7.35 22.28 8.43
CA ALA A 194 -7.21 23.50 7.65
C ALA A 194 -6.27 24.47 8.36
N GLY A 195 -5.37 25.07 7.58
CA GLY A 195 -4.47 26.12 8.03
C GLY A 195 -4.36 27.24 7.00
N ILE A 196 -3.96 28.41 7.48
CA ILE A 196 -3.63 29.56 6.63
C ILE A 196 -2.13 29.48 6.33
N GLU A 197 -1.77 29.33 5.05
CA GLU A 197 -0.39 29.36 4.58
C GLU A 197 -0.25 30.54 3.62
N GLY A 198 0.30 31.66 4.13
CA GLY A 198 0.36 32.93 3.40
C GLY A 198 -1.01 33.57 3.21
N ARG A 199 -1.43 33.82 1.96
CA ARG A 199 -2.76 34.36 1.60
C ARG A 199 -3.76 33.28 1.19
N SER A 200 -3.39 32.01 1.29
CA SER A 200 -4.21 30.87 0.84
C SER A 200 -4.55 29.93 2.00
N VAL A 201 -5.74 29.35 1.95
CA VAL A 201 -6.12 28.25 2.85
C VAL A 201 -5.67 26.93 2.25
N ARG A 202 -5.05 26.10 3.08
CA ARG A 202 -4.61 24.76 2.72
C ARG A 202 -5.34 23.75 3.59
N ILE A 203 -6.11 22.88 2.93
CA ILE A 203 -6.82 21.77 3.56
C ILE A 203 -5.98 20.50 3.34
N ARG A 204 -5.80 19.72 4.40
CA ARG A 204 -5.07 18.45 4.38
C ARG A 204 -5.88 17.34 5.07
N PRO A 205 -6.09 16.19 4.40
CA PRO A 205 -5.80 15.91 2.99
C PRO A 205 -6.57 16.82 2.01
N ARG A 206 -6.10 16.91 0.75
CA ARG A 206 -6.73 17.76 -0.27
C ARG A 206 -8.18 17.30 -0.52
N LEU A 207 -9.07 18.26 -0.77
CA LEU A 207 -10.43 17.95 -1.21
C LEU A 207 -10.38 17.18 -2.54
N ILE A 208 -11.27 16.21 -2.65
CA ILE A 208 -11.42 15.29 -3.77
C ILE A 208 -12.54 15.84 -4.65
N LYS A 209 -12.31 15.83 -5.95
CA LYS A 209 -13.31 16.20 -6.96
C LYS A 209 -14.57 15.36 -6.80
N ASP A 210 -15.73 16.02 -6.73
CA ASP A 210 -17.04 15.39 -6.58
C ASP A 210 -17.20 14.60 -5.26
N GLY A 211 -16.41 14.96 -4.24
CA GLY A 211 -16.44 14.35 -2.91
C GLY A 211 -17.47 14.97 -1.96
N TYR A 212 -17.99 14.16 -1.05
CA TYR A 212 -18.93 14.59 0.01
C TYR A 212 -18.21 14.70 1.33
N TYR A 213 -18.60 15.72 2.10
CA TYR A 213 -17.99 15.99 3.39
C TYR A 213 -19.05 16.34 4.43
N TYR A 214 -18.82 15.90 5.65
CA TYR A 214 -19.71 16.09 6.79
C TYR A 214 -19.02 16.95 7.86
N PHE A 215 -19.78 17.87 8.46
CA PHE A 215 -19.38 18.61 9.65
C PHE A 215 -20.14 18.06 10.87
N SER A 216 -19.45 17.79 11.99
CA SER A 216 -20.05 17.04 13.12
C SER A 216 -21.11 17.79 13.91
N LYS A 217 -21.15 19.11 13.82
CA LYS A 217 -22.05 19.97 14.62
C LYS A 217 -22.99 20.83 13.80
N THR A 218 -22.74 20.94 12.50
CA THR A 218 -23.53 21.75 11.57
C THR A 218 -24.42 20.83 10.75
N ARG A 219 -25.71 21.16 10.61
CA ARG A 219 -26.71 20.38 9.84
C ARG A 219 -26.45 20.35 8.32
N PHE A 220 -25.25 20.69 7.88
CA PHE A 220 -24.90 20.87 6.49
C PHE A 220 -23.98 19.74 6.01
N THR A 221 -24.23 19.29 4.79
CA THR A 221 -23.37 18.35 4.07
C THR A 221 -22.70 19.11 2.94
N ALA A 222 -21.39 19.22 2.97
CA ALA A 222 -20.63 19.93 1.96
C ALA A 222 -20.40 19.01 0.75
N ILE A 223 -20.94 19.40 -0.41
CA ILE A 223 -20.70 18.71 -1.69
C ILE A 223 -19.59 19.45 -2.44
N TYR A 224 -18.38 18.89 -2.54
CA TYR A 224 -17.36 19.46 -3.42
C TYR A 224 -17.71 19.15 -4.88
N ALA A 225 -18.55 19.98 -5.51
CA ALA A 225 -18.87 19.84 -6.94
C ALA A 225 -17.73 20.41 -7.79
N GLY A 226 -16.97 19.54 -8.44
CA GLY A 226 -15.81 19.93 -9.23
C GLY A 226 -16.11 20.22 -10.68
N ALA A 227 -17.10 21.06 -11.04
CA ALA A 227 -17.24 21.53 -12.42
C ALA A 227 -18.19 22.73 -12.61
N SER A 228 -18.11 23.78 -11.79
CA SER A 228 -18.63 25.09 -12.19
C SER A 228 -17.49 25.92 -12.79
N LYS A 229 -17.80 26.80 -13.75
CA LYS A 229 -16.84 27.69 -14.45
C LYS A 229 -15.93 28.49 -13.50
N ASN A 230 -16.30 28.59 -12.22
CA ASN A 230 -15.53 29.20 -11.14
C ASN A 230 -14.95 28.11 -10.23
N LYS A 231 -13.61 28.01 -10.20
CA LYS A 231 -12.78 26.97 -9.55
C LYS A 231 -12.84 26.93 -8.01
N ASN A 232 -13.94 27.36 -7.38
CA ASN A 232 -14.09 27.38 -5.94
C ASN A 232 -14.99 26.24 -5.45
N PRO A 233 -14.68 25.61 -4.30
CA PRO A 233 -15.59 24.67 -3.65
C PRO A 233 -16.93 25.37 -3.39
N GLN A 234 -18.04 24.74 -3.79
CA GLN A 234 -19.38 25.19 -3.41
C GLN A 234 -19.85 24.35 -2.24
N PHE A 235 -20.46 24.99 -1.24
CA PHE A 235 -21.14 24.30 -0.14
C PHE A 235 -22.62 24.30 -0.49
N ILE A 236 -23.32 23.20 -0.24
CA ILE A 236 -24.75 23.10 -0.55
C ILE A 236 -25.47 22.77 0.74
N ASP A 237 -26.56 23.46 1.01
CA ASP A 237 -27.46 23.06 2.08
C ASP A 237 -28.35 21.90 1.57
N PRO A 238 -28.22 20.68 2.14
CA PRO A 238 -28.98 19.52 1.67
C PRO A 238 -30.50 19.69 1.84
N ALA A 239 -30.96 20.55 2.76
CA ALA A 239 -32.38 20.78 2.98
C ALA A 239 -33.02 21.71 1.93
N SER A 240 -32.23 22.64 1.37
CA SER A 240 -32.73 23.67 0.45
C SER A 240 -32.18 23.56 -0.97
N ASP A 241 -31.19 22.67 -1.19
CA ASP A 241 -30.47 22.49 -2.47
C ASP A 241 -29.87 23.82 -2.97
N GLN A 242 -29.58 24.74 -2.04
CA GLN A 242 -29.04 26.06 -2.35
C GLN A 242 -27.54 26.12 -2.03
N PRO A 243 -26.74 26.81 -2.87
CA PRO A 243 -25.36 27.14 -2.53
C PRO A 243 -25.30 27.98 -1.24
N VAL A 244 -24.42 27.59 -0.34
CA VAL A 244 -24.03 28.36 0.84
C VAL A 244 -22.72 29.07 0.52
N ASP A 245 -22.78 30.40 0.47
CA ASP A 245 -21.58 31.22 0.34
C ASP A 245 -20.82 31.22 1.67
N LEU A 246 -19.84 30.32 1.79
CA LEU A 246 -18.89 30.32 2.90
C LEU A 246 -17.68 31.17 2.56
N THR A 247 -17.35 32.13 3.42
CA THR A 247 -16.07 32.83 3.30
C THR A 247 -14.92 31.89 3.66
N THR A 248 -13.73 32.21 3.16
CA THR A 248 -12.49 31.50 3.49
C THR A 248 -12.24 31.40 5.00
N GLY A 249 -12.62 32.43 5.77
CA GLY A 249 -12.49 32.45 7.22
C GLY A 249 -13.49 31.54 7.93
N ASP A 250 -14.74 31.51 7.45
CA ASP A 250 -15.79 30.65 7.99
C ASP A 250 -15.44 29.17 7.79
N LEU A 251 -14.90 28.80 6.62
CA LEU A 251 -14.49 27.42 6.34
C LEU A 251 -13.36 26.95 7.29
N VAL A 252 -12.34 27.78 7.52
CA VAL A 252 -11.25 27.44 8.45
C VAL A 252 -11.79 27.28 9.87
N ARG A 253 -12.65 28.21 10.31
CA ARG A 253 -13.30 28.14 11.63
C ARG A 253 -14.10 26.85 11.78
N MET A 254 -14.96 26.52 10.80
CA MET A 254 -15.77 25.31 10.83
C MET A 254 -14.92 24.03 10.84
N ILE A 255 -13.85 23.95 10.04
CA ILE A 255 -12.95 22.78 10.07
C ILE A 255 -12.26 22.63 11.44
N GLN A 256 -11.95 23.73 12.12
CA GLN A 256 -11.32 23.71 13.44
C GLN A 256 -12.30 23.38 14.57
N GLU A 257 -13.48 24.00 14.58
CA GLU A 257 -14.49 23.91 15.65
C GLU A 257 -15.43 22.71 15.53
N ASP A 258 -15.89 22.44 14.31
CA ASP A 258 -16.87 21.41 13.99
C ASP A 258 -16.19 20.17 13.41
N GLY A 259 -15.00 20.32 12.82
CA GLY A 259 -14.32 19.25 12.10
C GLY A 259 -14.99 18.96 10.76
N LEU A 260 -14.19 18.54 9.78
CA LEU A 260 -14.67 18.18 8.46
C LEU A 260 -14.15 16.79 8.11
N TRP A 261 -15.03 15.86 7.80
CA TRP A 261 -14.67 14.49 7.45
C TRP A 261 -15.16 14.15 6.05
N PRO A 262 -14.32 13.53 5.20
CA PRO A 262 -14.77 12.99 3.93
C PRO A 262 -15.73 11.83 4.19
N LEU A 263 -16.90 11.89 3.58
CA LEU A 263 -17.81 10.76 3.51
C LEU A 263 -17.47 9.94 2.27
N ASN A 264 -17.26 8.64 2.47
CA ASN A 264 -17.22 7.65 1.40
C ASN A 264 -18.48 6.82 1.52
N LEU A 265 -19.03 6.29 0.42
CA LEU A 265 -20.06 5.26 0.57
C LEU A 265 -19.43 4.06 1.28
N LYS A 266 -20.15 3.47 2.24
CA LYS A 266 -19.85 2.08 2.57
C LYS A 266 -20.06 1.31 1.28
N ALA A 267 -19.11 0.46 0.90
CA ALA A 267 -19.37 -0.50 -0.17
C ALA A 267 -20.72 -1.15 0.18
N CYS A 268 -21.72 -1.01 -0.69
CA CYS A 268 -22.77 -2.01 -0.70
C CYS A 268 -21.97 -3.30 -0.82
N ALA A 269 -22.06 -4.15 0.20
CA ALA A 269 -21.76 -5.55 -0.03
C ALA A 269 -22.68 -5.89 -1.20
N ASP A 270 -22.10 -6.07 -2.37
CA ASP A 270 -22.80 -6.66 -3.49
C ASP A 270 -23.38 -7.96 -2.90
N GLU A 271 -24.69 -7.95 -2.65
CA GLU A 271 -25.45 -9.16 -2.39
C GLU A 271 -25.44 -9.95 -3.71
N GLU A 272 -24.40 -10.75 -3.92
CA GLU A 272 -24.44 -11.99 -4.71
C GLU A 272 -23.55 -13.07 -4.06
#